data_AF-A0A9X0QX91-F1
#
_entry.id   AF-A0A9X0QX91-F1
#
_cell.length_a   1.000
_cell.length_b   1.000
_cell.length_c   1.000
_cell.angle_alpha   90.00
_cell.angle_beta   90.00
_cell.angle_gamma   90.00
#
_symmetry.space_group_name_H-M   'P 1'
#
loop_
_entity.id
_entity.type
_entity.pdbx_description
1 polymer ?
#
loop_
_entity_poly.entity_id
_entity_poly.type
_entity_poly.pdbx_seq_one_letter_code
_entity_poly.pdbx_strand_id
1 'polypeptide(L)'
;MTGSGSTPPATIRRSRRLQDTILAAVHRACDDGQLDLAAKLLRVGEESMAVESDLRRRRQDLWGLIAAHERLWHLRHDDCESSALTHLHSAADMGFGAALAGD
;
A
#
# COMPACT_ATOMS: atom_id res chain seq x y z
N MET A 1 53.89 2.49 -23.90
CA MET A 1 53.28 2.82 -22.60
C MET A 1 52.23 3.88 -22.84
N THR A 2 50.97 3.51 -23.05
CA THR A 2 49.84 4.46 -23.11
C THR A 2 48.82 4.01 -22.09
N GLY A 3 48.72 4.80 -21.01
CA GLY A 3 47.79 4.55 -19.90
C GLY A 3 46.36 4.75 -20.36
N SER A 4 45.58 3.68 -20.32
CA SER A 4 44.13 3.74 -20.48
C SER A 4 43.54 4.35 -19.20
N GLY A 5 43.12 5.62 -19.29
CA GLY A 5 42.33 6.27 -18.25
C GLY A 5 40.95 5.65 -18.19
N SER A 6 40.77 4.65 -17.33
CA SER A 6 39.45 4.12 -16.98
C SER A 6 38.76 5.13 -16.06
N THR A 7 37.91 5.98 -16.63
CA THR A 7 36.99 6.81 -15.84
C THR A 7 35.93 5.87 -15.25
N PRO A 8 35.80 5.76 -13.92
CA PRO A 8 34.77 4.91 -13.33
C PRO A 8 33.39 5.46 -13.74
N PRO A 9 32.40 4.59 -14.00
CA PRO A 9 31.05 5.06 -14.29
C PRO A 9 30.56 5.84 -13.09
N ALA A 10 30.28 7.13 -13.30
CA ALA A 10 29.62 7.96 -12.31
C ALA A 10 28.30 7.27 -11.94
N THR A 11 28.29 6.61 -10.79
CA THR A 11 27.06 6.10 -10.19
C THR A 11 26.25 7.33 -9.86
N ILE A 12 25.32 7.69 -10.75
CA ILE A 12 24.31 8.70 -10.49
C ILE A 12 23.57 8.18 -9.26
N ARG A 13 23.93 8.68 -8.07
CA ARG A 13 23.13 8.52 -6.86
C ARG A 13 21.83 9.26 -7.16
N ARG A 14 20.88 8.58 -7.80
CA ARG A 14 19.48 8.99 -7.84
C ARG A 14 19.06 8.98 -6.38
N SER A 15 19.23 10.11 -5.72
CA SER A 15 18.64 10.35 -4.41
C SER A 15 17.17 10.01 -4.58
N ARG A 16 16.72 8.94 -3.92
CA ARG A 16 15.32 8.53 -3.97
C ARG A 16 14.51 9.75 -3.58
N ARG A 17 13.54 10.15 -4.40
CA ARG A 17 12.71 11.31 -4.10
C ARG A 17 11.95 11.01 -2.81
N LEU A 18 11.65 12.06 -2.06
CA LEU A 18 10.86 11.92 -0.83
C LEU A 18 9.51 11.27 -1.15
N GLN A 19 8.86 11.69 -2.23
CA GLN A 19 7.58 11.17 -2.71
C GLN A 19 7.66 9.65 -2.98
N ASP A 20 8.67 9.20 -3.72
CA ASP A 20 8.86 7.77 -4.02
C ASP A 20 9.05 6.94 -2.75
N THR A 21 9.76 7.51 -1.77
CA THR A 21 10.05 6.84 -0.50
C THR A 21 8.79 6.76 0.38
N ILE A 22 7.99 7.82 0.42
CA ILE A 22 6.70 7.84 1.13
C ILE A 22 5.76 6.80 0.52
N LEU A 23 5.60 6.78 -0.80
CA LEU A 23 4.72 5.82 -1.48
C LEU A 23 5.15 4.37 -1.21
N ALA A 24 6.45 4.08 -1.30
CA ALA A 24 6.97 2.75 -0.95
C ALA A 24 6.71 2.37 0.51
N ALA A 25 6.85 3.33 1.45
CA ALA A 25 6.57 3.10 2.86
C ALA A 25 5.08 2.87 3.13
N VAL A 26 4.17 3.57 2.42
CA VAL A 26 2.72 3.34 2.50
C VAL A 26 2.39 1.91 2.09
N HIS A 27 2.90 1.45 0.93
CA HIS A 27 2.64 0.09 0.47
C HIS A 27 3.15 -0.96 1.46
N ARG A 28 4.36 -0.75 2.01
CA ARG A 28 4.89 -1.64 3.03
C ARG A 28 4.04 -1.65 4.30
N ALA A 29 3.58 -0.50 4.77
CA ALA A 29 2.68 -0.42 5.93
C ALA A 29 1.34 -1.12 5.66
N CYS A 30 0.82 -1.05 4.44
CA CYS A 30 -0.35 -1.82 4.01
C CYS A 30 -0.09 -3.33 4.04
N ASP A 31 1.06 -3.79 3.53
CA ASP A 31 1.44 -5.21 3.52
C ASP A 31 1.70 -5.75 4.93
N ASP A 32 2.21 -4.91 5.84
CA ASP A 32 2.42 -5.24 7.26
C ASP A 32 1.13 -5.12 8.11
N GLY A 33 -0.01 -4.75 7.51
CA GLY A 33 -1.30 -4.58 8.20
C GLY A 33 -1.41 -3.33 9.08
N GLN A 34 -0.44 -2.42 9.02
CA GLN A 34 -0.39 -1.19 9.82
C GLN A 34 -1.21 -0.06 9.17
N LEU A 35 -2.52 -0.25 9.06
CA LEU A 35 -3.41 0.63 8.28
C LEU A 35 -3.50 2.08 8.81
N ASP A 36 -3.29 2.29 10.11
CA ASP A 36 -3.23 3.64 10.69
C ASP A 36 -1.94 4.38 10.34
N LEU A 37 -0.82 3.65 10.30
CA LEU A 37 0.46 4.21 9.86
C LEU A 37 0.41 4.54 8.38
N ALA A 38 -0.14 3.64 7.56
CA ALA A 38 -0.36 3.88 6.13
C ALA A 38 -1.18 5.15 5.87
N ALA A 39 -2.26 5.37 6.63
CA ALA A 39 -3.07 6.58 6.50
C ALA A 39 -2.30 7.87 6.87
N LYS A 40 -1.49 7.83 7.93
CA LYS A 40 -0.65 8.98 8.31
C LYS A 40 0.39 9.30 7.24
N LEU A 41 1.03 8.27 6.68
CA LEU A 41 2.01 8.43 5.60
C LEU A 41 1.37 8.96 4.32
N LEU A 42 0.15 8.54 3.98
CA LEU A 42 -0.62 9.07 2.84
C LEU A 42 -0.85 10.57 2.96
N ARG A 43 -1.23 11.05 4.14
CA ARG A 43 -1.45 12.48 4.38
C ARG A 43 -0.17 13.31 4.19
N VAL A 44 0.97 12.80 4.66
CA VAL A 44 2.28 13.43 4.42
C VAL A 44 2.62 13.39 2.92
N GLY A 45 2.27 12.31 2.22
CA GLY A 45 2.39 12.17 0.76
C GLY A 45 1.64 13.27 0.02
N GLU A 46 0.36 13.47 0.34
CA GLU A 46 -0.49 14.54 -0.21
C GLU A 46 0.15 15.92 -0.06
N GLU A 47 0.57 16.26 1.16
CA GLU A 47 1.22 17.54 1.45
C GLU A 47 2.51 17.71 0.66
N SER A 48 3.35 16.66 0.58
CA SER A 48 4.61 16.71 -0.14
C SER A 48 4.43 16.87 -1.66
N MET A 49 3.38 16.29 -2.24
CA MET A 49 3.09 16.37 -3.68
C MET A 49 2.40 17.68 -4.06
N ALA A 50 1.70 18.33 -3.13
CA ALA A 50 1.11 19.65 -3.34
C ALA A 50 2.18 20.74 -3.58
N VAL A 51 3.38 20.57 -3.03
CA VAL A 51 4.52 21.51 -3.16
C VAL A 51 5.31 21.30 -4.46
N GLU A 52 5.14 20.18 -5.15
CA GLU A 52 5.85 19.88 -6.40
C GLU A 52 5.42 20.83 -7.53
N SER A 53 6.36 21.63 -8.04
CA SER A 53 6.11 22.66 -9.06
C SER A 53 6.09 22.09 -10.49
N ASP A 54 6.76 20.95 -10.72
CA ASP A 54 6.75 20.30 -12.03
C ASP A 54 5.42 19.55 -12.25
N LEU A 55 4.58 20.08 -13.13
CA LEU A 55 3.27 19.52 -13.45
C LEU A 55 3.31 18.09 -13.98
N ARG A 56 4.36 17.69 -14.71
CA ARG A 56 4.48 16.31 -15.23
C ARG A 56 4.79 15.35 -14.10
N ARG A 57 5.72 15.72 -13.22
CA ARG A 57 6.07 14.93 -12.03
C ARG A 57 4.91 14.84 -11.07
N ARG A 58 4.28 15.97 -10.75
CA ARG A 58 3.10 16.02 -9.89
C ARG A 58 1.99 15.10 -10.39
N ARG A 59 1.73 15.06 -11.69
CA ARG A 59 0.73 14.15 -12.28
C ARG A 59 1.10 12.67 -12.07
N GLN A 60 2.37 12.31 -12.27
CA GLN A 60 2.83 10.94 -12.04
C GLN A 60 2.73 10.58 -10.55
N ASP A 61 3.14 11.48 -9.66
CA ASP A 61 3.10 11.29 -8.22
C ASP A 61 1.63 11.13 -7.75
N LEU A 62 0.69 11.89 -8.32
CA LEU A 62 -0.75 11.75 -8.05
C LEU A 62 -1.33 10.37 -8.43
N TRP A 63 -0.92 9.79 -9.56
CA TRP A 63 -1.35 8.43 -9.90
C TRP A 63 -0.86 7.41 -8.88
N GLY A 64 0.39 7.55 -8.41
CA GLY A 64 0.93 6.73 -7.34
C GLY A 64 0.17 6.90 -6.02
N LEU A 65 -0.20 8.14 -5.70
CA LEU A 65 -1.00 8.45 -4.52
C LEU A 65 -2.40 7.83 -4.59
N ILE A 66 -3.08 7.92 -5.74
CA ILE A 66 -4.40 7.30 -5.96
C ILE A 66 -4.31 5.79 -5.75
N ALA A 67 -3.34 5.12 -6.37
CA ALA A 67 -3.15 3.67 -6.24
C ALA A 67 -2.89 3.26 -4.77
N ALA A 68 -2.15 4.05 -4.01
CA ALA A 68 -1.92 3.81 -2.59
C ALA A 68 -3.20 4.01 -1.75
N HIS A 69 -3.99 5.04 -2.07
CA HIS A 69 -5.29 5.29 -1.43
C HIS A 69 -6.28 4.15 -1.69
N GLU A 70 -6.37 3.71 -2.94
CA GLU A 70 -7.19 2.57 -3.33
C GLU A 70 -6.77 1.32 -2.56
N ARG A 71 -5.48 1.00 -2.50
CA ARG A 71 -5.02 -0.18 -1.76
C ARG A 71 -5.39 -0.12 -0.27
N LEU A 72 -5.22 1.02 0.38
CA LEU A 72 -5.63 1.19 1.78
C LEU A 72 -7.15 1.03 1.95
N TRP A 73 -7.94 1.59 1.02
CA TRP A 73 -9.39 1.47 1.04
C TRP A 73 -9.83 0.01 0.93
N HIS A 74 -9.29 -0.74 -0.02
CA HIS A 74 -9.60 -2.17 -0.19
C HIS A 74 -9.30 -2.94 1.09
N LEU A 75 -8.10 -2.80 1.68
CA LEU A 75 -7.76 -3.53 2.91
C LEU A 75 -8.73 -3.24 4.08
N ARG A 76 -9.19 -2.00 4.23
CA ARG A 76 -10.15 -1.63 5.29
C ARG A 76 -11.56 -2.20 5.08
N HIS A 77 -11.95 -2.44 3.84
CA HIS A 77 -13.31 -2.87 3.49
C HIS A 77 -13.38 -4.37 3.17
N ASP A 78 -12.33 -4.96 2.61
CA ASP A 78 -12.19 -6.40 2.39
C ASP A 78 -12.09 -7.15 3.73
N ASP A 79 -11.42 -6.60 4.75
CA ASP A 79 -11.45 -7.15 6.11
C ASP A 79 -12.88 -7.14 6.69
N CYS A 80 -13.70 -6.15 6.31
CA CYS A 80 -15.09 -6.05 6.74
C CYS A 80 -15.99 -7.06 6.02
N GLU A 81 -15.83 -7.20 4.69
CA GLU A 81 -16.61 -8.16 3.88
C GLU A 81 -16.21 -9.60 4.17
N SER A 82 -14.91 -9.89 4.29
CA SER A 82 -14.41 -11.23 4.64
C SER A 82 -14.81 -11.63 6.06
N SER A 83 -14.71 -10.72 7.04
CA SER A 83 -15.19 -10.98 8.40
C SER A 83 -16.70 -11.19 8.45
N ALA A 84 -17.49 -10.40 7.71
CA ALA A 84 -18.94 -10.57 7.62
C ALA A 84 -19.34 -11.93 7.01
N LEU A 85 -18.68 -12.35 5.93
CA LEU A 85 -18.89 -13.66 5.32
C LEU A 85 -18.46 -14.81 6.23
N THR A 86 -17.35 -14.65 6.97
CA THR A 86 -16.88 -15.63 7.96
C THR A 86 -17.85 -15.75 9.13
N HIS A 87 -18.42 -14.63 9.62
CA HIS A 87 -19.42 -14.64 10.67
C HIS A 87 -20.72 -15.33 10.23
N LEU A 88 -21.15 -15.12 8.98
CA LEU A 88 -22.30 -15.82 8.40
C LEU A 88 -22.04 -17.32 8.22
N HIS A 89 -20.84 -17.72 7.79
CA HIS A 89 -20.45 -19.13 7.68
C HIS A 89 -20.40 -19.82 9.06
N SER A 90 -19.85 -19.14 10.08
CA SER A 90 -19.82 -19.64 11.45
C SER A 90 -21.21 -19.77 12.08
N ALA A 91 -22.14 -18.85 11.77
CA ALA A 91 -23.52 -18.95 12.21
C ALA A 91 -24.27 -20.13 11.56
N ALA A 92 -23.94 -20.47 10.31
CA ALA A 92 -24.49 -21.63 9.61
C ALA A 92 -23.98 -22.98 10.19
N ASP A 93 -22.70 -23.05 10.58
CA ASP A 93 -22.11 -24.25 11.17
C ASP A 93 -22.65 -24.59 12.57
N MET A 94 -23.13 -23.60 13.33
CA MET A 94 -23.75 -23.85 14.64
C MET A 94 -25.23 -24.30 14.57
N GLY A 95 -25.81 -24.47 13.36
CA GLY A 95 -27.25 -24.68 13.17
C GLY A 95 -27.72 -26.07 12.69
N PHE A 96 -26.84 -27.04 12.42
CA PHE A 96 -27.24 -28.26 11.68
C PHE A 96 -26.81 -29.60 12.32
N GLY A 97 -26.92 -29.74 13.64
CA GLY A 97 -26.42 -30.92 14.37
C GLY A 97 -27.32 -31.54 15.45
N ALA A 98 -28.63 -31.29 15.50
CA ALA A 98 -29.47 -31.76 16.63
C ALA A 98 -30.88 -32.29 16.30
N ALA A 99 -31.10 -32.85 15.12
CA ALA A 99 -32.30 -33.67 14.86
C ALA A 99 -31.95 -34.66 13.75
N LEU A 100 -31.68 -35.93 14.03
CA LEU A 100 -32.68 -37.01 13.98
C LEU A 100 -31.99 -38.32 14.44
N ALA A 101 -31.78 -38.46 15.74
CA ALA A 101 -31.48 -39.75 16.37
C ALA A 101 -32.54 -39.99 17.45
N GLY A 102 -33.51 -40.85 17.15
CA GLY A 102 -34.60 -41.21 18.06
C GLY A 102 -35.44 -42.29 17.39
N ASP A 103 -35.17 -43.53 17.83
CA ASP A 103 -35.74 -44.83 17.42
C ASP A 103 -37.27 -44.93 17.36
#